data_AF-A0A0P7YRL3-F1
#
_entry.id   AF-A0A0P7YRL3-F1
#
_cell.length_a   1.000
_cell.length_b   1.000
_cell.length_c   1.000
_cell.angle_alpha   90.00
_cell.angle_beta   90.00
_cell.angle_gamma   90.00
#
_symmetry.space_group_name_H-M   'P 1'
#
loop_
_entity.id
_entity.type
_entity.pdbx_description
1 polymer ?
#
loop_
_entity_poly.entity_id
_entity_poly.type
_entity_poly.pdbx_seq_one_letter_code
_entity_poly.pdbx_strand_id
1 'polypeptide(L)'
;MNNSKNRETAAWNSGKSKILAQGEGWRFWVEWYENTLYGRPQDYDLLTKIALIDPADWDKGADHVNALIQRIVEQHNLVKDARALKEEIAQLKERLQSVEHRSHNNPPELVDETVAAQKEVTIIWAALDEAENELEKSAPDLGRLRQIGEFILKAAKAIGAYCASLADDAIRTANKTVVGGAVGLALLAHQERLVSFGSALIQFAKSLGAP
;
A
#
# COMPACT_ATOMS: atom_id res chain seq x y z
N MET A 1 14.83 34.53 26.59
CA MET A 1 13.90 33.53 26.02
C MET A 1 14.56 32.25 25.46
N ASN A 2 15.91 32.13 25.38
CA ASN A 2 16.56 30.96 24.79
C ASN A 2 16.80 29.77 25.76
N ASN A 3 16.78 30.02 27.07
CA ASN A 3 17.17 29.03 28.09
C ASN A 3 16.01 28.12 28.57
N SER A 4 14.75 28.50 28.34
CA SER A 4 13.58 27.68 28.70
C SER A 4 13.27 26.65 27.62
N LYS A 5 13.21 27.06 26.35
CA LYS A 5 13.01 26.16 25.20
C LYS A 5 14.06 25.04 25.15
N ASN A 6 15.33 25.37 25.41
CA ASN A 6 16.41 24.37 25.43
C ASN A 6 16.24 23.34 26.56
N ARG A 7 15.64 23.72 27.71
CA ARG A 7 15.36 22.79 28.81
C ARG A 7 14.15 21.91 28.52
N GLU A 8 13.10 22.47 27.91
CA GLU A 8 11.91 21.72 27.49
C GLU A 8 12.26 20.67 26.44
N THR A 9 13.07 21.02 25.45
CA THR A 9 13.57 20.06 24.44
C THR A 9 14.44 18.97 25.07
N ALA A 10 15.33 19.32 26.02
CA ALA A 10 16.16 18.34 26.72
C ALA A 10 15.34 17.38 27.60
N ALA A 11 14.32 17.90 28.29
CA ALA A 11 13.42 17.09 29.11
C ALA A 11 12.59 16.13 28.23
N TRP A 12 12.04 16.61 27.11
CA TRP A 12 11.33 15.76 26.15
C TRP A 12 12.24 14.67 25.60
N ASN A 13 13.44 15.01 25.13
CA ASN A 13 14.37 14.02 24.55
C ASN A 13 14.74 12.92 25.56
N SER A 14 14.95 13.27 26.83
CA SER A 14 15.21 12.28 27.88
C SER A 14 13.98 11.38 28.16
N GLY A 15 12.78 11.97 28.18
CA GLY A 15 11.53 11.22 28.33
C GLY A 15 11.27 10.27 27.17
N LYS A 16 11.42 10.77 25.94
CA LYS A 16 11.27 10.00 24.69
C LYS A 16 12.12 8.73 24.70
N SER A 17 13.41 8.83 25.05
CA SER A 17 14.29 7.65 25.09
C SER A 17 13.81 6.59 26.10
N LYS A 18 13.28 7.02 27.26
CA LYS A 18 12.72 6.09 28.25
C LYS A 18 11.43 5.44 27.78
N ILE A 19 10.58 6.17 27.07
CA ILE A 19 9.34 5.65 26.50
C ILE A 19 9.66 4.60 25.42
N LEU A 20 10.56 4.92 24.48
CA LEU A 20 10.97 3.99 23.43
C LEU A 20 11.67 2.74 23.98
N ALA A 21 12.37 2.84 25.11
CA ALA A 21 12.99 1.70 25.77
C ALA A 21 11.98 0.67 26.33
N GLN A 22 10.70 1.03 26.45
CA GLN A 22 9.65 0.09 26.86
C GLN A 22 9.19 -0.84 25.73
N GLY A 23 9.59 -0.59 24.48
CA GLY A 23 9.32 -1.47 23.34
C GLY A 23 8.61 -0.77 22.17
N GLU A 24 8.48 -1.50 21.06
CA GLU A 24 7.93 -0.96 19.80
C GLU A 24 6.48 -0.48 19.90
N GLY A 25 5.70 -1.03 20.84
CA GLY A 25 4.32 -0.60 21.12
C GLY A 25 4.19 0.87 21.52
N TRP A 26 5.26 1.47 22.00
CA TRP A 26 5.29 2.86 22.45
C TRP A 26 5.62 3.87 21.34
N ARG A 27 6.03 3.39 20.16
CA ARG A 27 6.46 4.28 19.06
C ARG A 27 5.33 5.18 18.57
N PHE A 28 4.10 4.67 18.51
CA PHE A 28 2.91 5.44 18.13
C PHE A 28 2.72 6.67 19.03
N TRP A 29 2.77 6.50 20.35
CA TRP A 29 2.56 7.60 21.30
C TRP A 29 3.62 8.68 21.20
N VAL A 30 4.87 8.28 20.96
CA VAL A 30 5.98 9.21 20.74
C VAL A 30 5.75 10.02 19.46
N GLU A 31 5.41 9.37 18.35
CA GLU A 31 5.14 10.03 17.07
C GLU A 31 3.94 10.97 17.16
N TRP A 32 2.84 10.52 17.77
CA TRP A 32 1.64 11.33 18.00
C TRP A 32 1.94 12.59 18.82
N TYR A 33 2.69 12.44 19.92
CA TYR A 33 3.06 13.57 20.77
C TYR A 33 4.00 14.53 20.06
N GLU A 34 5.01 14.04 19.32
CA GLU A 34 5.91 14.91 18.55
C GLU A 34 5.17 15.67 17.45
N ASN A 35 4.23 15.04 16.76
CA ASN A 35 3.41 15.73 15.77
C ASN A 35 2.62 16.86 16.42
N THR A 36 2.02 16.63 17.59
CA THR A 36 1.31 17.68 18.35
C THR A 36 2.26 18.78 18.82
N LEU A 37 3.40 18.42 19.39
CA LEU A 37 4.40 19.33 19.95
C LEU A 37 4.98 20.27 18.86
N TYR A 38 5.21 19.74 17.66
CA TYR A 38 5.80 20.49 16.55
C TYR A 38 4.76 21.04 15.55
N GLY A 39 3.46 20.91 15.83
CA GLY A 39 2.38 21.40 14.96
C GLY A 39 2.32 20.70 13.60
N ARG A 40 2.73 19.43 13.54
CA ARG A 40 2.63 18.61 12.33
C ARG A 40 1.20 18.06 12.19
N PRO A 41 0.72 17.84 10.95
CA PRO A 41 -0.58 17.23 10.73
C PRO A 41 -0.72 15.87 11.43
N GLN A 42 -1.92 15.60 11.94
CA GLN A 42 -2.31 14.30 12.47
C GLN A 42 -3.15 13.53 11.45
N ASP A 43 -3.05 12.21 11.47
CA ASP A 43 -3.95 11.34 10.71
C ASP A 43 -5.22 11.10 11.54
N TYR A 44 -6.21 11.99 11.38
CA TYR A 44 -7.42 11.96 12.20
C TYR A 44 -8.25 10.69 12.00
N ASP A 45 -8.25 10.11 10.80
CA ASP A 45 -8.96 8.86 10.53
C ASP A 45 -8.35 7.69 11.33
N LEU A 46 -7.01 7.62 11.39
CA LEU A 46 -6.31 6.67 12.26
C LEU A 46 -6.62 6.93 13.74
N LEU A 47 -6.55 8.19 14.19
CA LEU A 47 -6.81 8.54 15.59
C LEU A 47 -8.25 8.22 15.99
N THR A 48 -9.23 8.40 15.11
CA THR A 48 -10.62 8.00 15.35
C THR A 48 -10.75 6.49 15.53
N LYS A 49 -10.10 5.68 14.68
CA LYS A 49 -10.10 4.21 14.84
C LYS A 49 -9.50 3.78 16.20
N ILE A 50 -8.41 4.42 16.63
CA ILE A 50 -7.78 4.14 17.92
C ILE A 50 -8.68 4.59 19.08
N ALA A 51 -9.30 5.77 18.99
CA ALA A 51 -10.20 6.28 20.02
C ALA A 51 -11.46 5.43 20.20
N LEU A 52 -11.86 4.67 19.18
CA LEU A 52 -13.01 3.77 19.18
C LEU A 52 -12.67 2.34 19.64
N ILE A 53 -11.44 2.06 20.09
CA ILE A 53 -11.13 0.82 20.80
C ILE A 53 -12.09 0.67 22.00
N ASP A 54 -12.62 -0.54 22.20
CA ASP A 54 -13.60 -0.82 23.26
C ASP A 54 -13.07 -0.37 24.63
N PRO A 55 -13.86 0.35 25.44
CA PRO A 55 -13.48 0.74 26.80
C PRO A 55 -12.90 -0.41 27.64
N ALA A 56 -13.43 -1.63 27.51
CA ALA A 56 -12.95 -2.80 28.24
C ALA A 56 -11.54 -3.25 27.81
N ASP A 57 -11.08 -2.89 26.61
CA ASP A 57 -9.71 -3.13 26.17
C ASP A 57 -8.73 -2.12 26.79
N TRP A 58 -9.15 -0.88 27.01
CA TRP A 58 -8.33 0.12 27.71
C TRP A 58 -7.99 -0.30 29.15
N ASP A 59 -8.94 -0.97 29.81
CA ASP A 59 -8.78 -1.46 31.18
C ASP A 59 -7.81 -2.65 31.31
N LYS A 60 -7.42 -3.29 30.20
CA LYS A 60 -6.48 -4.43 30.18
C LYS A 60 -5.00 -4.00 30.26
N GLY A 61 -4.73 -2.69 30.23
CA GLY A 61 -3.40 -2.12 30.42
C GLY A 61 -2.64 -1.84 29.12
N ALA A 62 -1.49 -1.18 29.27
CA ALA A 62 -0.76 -0.57 28.15
C ALA A 62 -0.27 -1.60 27.12
N ASP A 63 0.21 -2.77 27.54
CA ASP A 63 0.73 -3.78 26.60
C ASP A 63 -0.37 -4.28 25.65
N HIS A 64 -1.56 -4.54 26.19
CA HIS A 64 -2.72 -4.96 25.40
C HIS A 64 -3.16 -3.87 24.42
N VAL A 65 -3.33 -2.64 24.92
CA VAL A 65 -3.74 -1.49 24.09
C VAL A 65 -2.71 -1.18 23.00
N ASN A 66 -1.42 -1.22 23.33
CA ASN A 66 -0.35 -0.98 22.35
C ASN A 66 -0.36 -2.03 21.24
N ALA A 67 -0.61 -3.30 21.57
CA ALA A 67 -0.77 -4.35 20.57
C ALA A 67 -1.99 -4.09 19.66
N LEU A 68 -3.12 -3.64 20.22
CA LEU A 68 -4.29 -3.26 19.42
C LEU A 68 -4.00 -2.06 18.51
N ILE A 69 -3.34 -1.03 19.03
CA ILE A 69 -2.97 0.16 18.26
C ILE A 69 -2.06 -0.22 17.10
N GLN A 70 -1.05 -1.08 17.33
CA GLN A 70 -0.17 -1.55 16.25
C GLN A 70 -0.96 -2.23 15.13
N ARG A 71 -1.93 -3.09 15.47
CA ARG A 71 -2.81 -3.74 14.48
C ARG A 71 -3.64 -2.73 13.69
N ILE A 72 -4.22 -1.75 14.38
CA ILE A 72 -5.02 -0.69 13.75
C ILE A 72 -4.15 0.16 12.82
N VAL A 73 -2.94 0.53 13.24
CA VAL A 73 -1.98 1.29 12.44
C VAL A 73 -1.60 0.51 11.18
N GLU A 74 -1.26 -0.78 11.31
CA GLU A 74 -0.89 -1.62 10.17
C GLU A 74 -2.05 -1.79 9.19
N GLN A 75 -3.24 -2.12 9.68
CA GLN A 75 -4.45 -2.22 8.86
C GLN A 75 -4.77 -0.90 8.15
N HIS A 76 -4.65 0.24 8.86
CA HIS A 76 -4.89 1.57 8.29
C HIS A 76 -3.88 1.93 7.20
N ASN A 77 -2.60 1.61 7.38
CA ASN A 77 -1.58 1.82 6.35
C ASN A 77 -1.84 0.96 5.12
N LEU A 78 -2.24 -0.29 5.29
CA LEU A 78 -2.61 -1.16 4.17
C LEU A 78 -3.82 -0.62 3.39
N VAL A 79 -4.82 -0.02 4.06
CA VAL A 79 -5.93 0.66 3.37
C VAL A 79 -5.42 1.83 2.52
N LYS A 80 -4.52 2.65 3.07
CA LYS A 80 -3.93 3.78 2.33
C LYS A 80 -3.10 3.32 1.13
N ASP A 81 -2.31 2.27 1.30
CA ASP A 81 -1.52 1.68 0.22
C ASP A 81 -2.41 1.09 -0.88
N ALA A 82 -3.49 0.39 -0.50
CA ALA A 82 -4.47 -0.12 -1.45
C ALA A 82 -5.10 1.01 -2.27
N ARG A 83 -5.57 2.08 -1.61
CA ARG A 83 -6.16 3.26 -2.26
C ARG A 83 -5.19 3.94 -3.22
N ALA A 84 -3.96 4.21 -2.77
CA ALA A 84 -2.94 4.84 -3.61
C ALA A 84 -2.63 4.00 -4.85
N LEU A 85 -2.46 2.68 -4.68
CA LEU A 85 -2.25 1.76 -5.80
C LEU A 85 -3.46 1.71 -6.74
N LYS A 86 -4.70 1.72 -6.21
CA LYS A 86 -5.91 1.75 -7.06
C LYS A 86 -5.96 2.99 -7.91
N GLU A 87 -5.66 4.17 -7.34
CA GLU A 87 -5.65 5.44 -8.07
C GLU A 87 -4.62 5.42 -9.20
N GLU A 88 -3.41 4.95 -8.93
CA GLU A 88 -2.34 4.83 -9.93
C GLU A 88 -2.69 3.84 -11.05
N ILE A 89 -3.22 2.67 -10.68
CA ILE A 89 -3.66 1.65 -11.65
C ILE A 89 -4.89 2.15 -12.43
N ALA A 90 -5.77 2.95 -11.84
CA ALA A 90 -6.89 3.57 -12.54
C ALA A 90 -6.41 4.58 -13.60
N GLN A 91 -5.42 5.41 -13.30
CA GLN A 91 -4.81 6.30 -14.29
C GLN A 91 -4.19 5.52 -15.46
N LEU A 92 -3.54 4.39 -15.17
CA LEU A 92 -2.99 3.51 -16.20
C LEU A 92 -4.09 2.89 -17.06
N LYS A 93 -5.21 2.47 -16.44
CA LYS A 93 -6.40 1.95 -17.12
C LYS A 93 -6.98 2.96 -18.10
N GLU A 94 -7.18 4.20 -17.66
CA GLU A 94 -7.67 5.29 -18.51
C GLU A 94 -6.72 5.57 -19.68
N ARG A 95 -5.41 5.58 -19.42
CA ARG A 95 -4.39 5.76 -20.48
C ARG A 95 -4.50 4.67 -21.53
N LEU A 96 -4.66 3.41 -21.14
CA LEU A 96 -4.82 2.28 -22.06
C LEU A 96 -6.11 2.38 -22.89
N GLN A 97 -7.23 2.71 -22.25
CA GLN A 97 -8.49 2.94 -22.95
C GLN A 97 -8.40 4.09 -23.96
N SER A 98 -7.64 5.15 -23.66
CA SER A 98 -7.45 6.26 -24.59
C SER A 98 -6.67 5.88 -25.86
N VAL A 99 -5.78 4.88 -25.77
CA VAL A 99 -5.03 4.35 -26.92
C VAL A 99 -5.95 3.51 -27.80
N GLU A 100 -6.80 2.68 -27.20
CA GLU A 100 -7.81 1.89 -27.89
C GLU A 100 -8.79 2.78 -28.68
N HIS A 101 -9.28 3.87 -28.08
CA HIS A 101 -10.18 4.79 -28.80
C HIS A 101 -9.51 5.54 -29.98
N ARG A 102 -8.17 5.55 -30.08
CA ARG A 102 -7.42 6.11 -31.22
C ARG A 102 -7.13 5.06 -32.31
N SER A 103 -7.71 3.86 -32.20
CA SER A 103 -7.45 2.67 -33.04
C SER A 103 -7.63 2.88 -34.54
N HIS A 104 -8.41 3.88 -35.00
CA HIS A 104 -8.58 4.14 -36.44
C HIS A 104 -7.29 4.50 -37.20
N ASN A 105 -6.19 4.81 -36.50
CA ASN A 105 -4.90 5.11 -37.12
C ASN A 105 -3.74 4.25 -36.58
N ASN A 106 -4.03 3.13 -35.90
CA ASN A 106 -3.01 2.30 -35.25
C ASN A 106 -2.86 0.93 -35.94
N PRO A 107 -1.63 0.44 -36.19
CA PRO A 107 -1.38 -0.92 -36.66
C PRO A 107 -2.07 -2.01 -35.80
N PRO A 108 -2.52 -3.14 -36.40
CA PRO A 108 -3.24 -4.20 -35.68
C PRO A 108 -2.49 -4.79 -34.47
N GLU A 109 -1.17 -4.97 -34.58
CA GLU A 109 -0.33 -5.54 -33.50
C GLU A 109 -0.34 -4.69 -32.22
N LEU A 110 -0.50 -3.36 -32.36
CA LEU A 110 -0.61 -2.46 -31.21
C LEU A 110 -1.93 -2.61 -30.47
N VAL A 111 -2.99 -3.06 -31.16
CA VAL A 111 -4.30 -3.28 -30.55
C VAL A 111 -4.24 -4.51 -29.64
N ASP A 112 -3.67 -5.62 -30.13
CA ASP A 112 -3.57 -6.87 -29.36
C ASP A 112 -2.75 -6.73 -28.07
N GLU A 113 -1.61 -6.01 -28.12
CA GLU A 113 -0.80 -5.72 -26.95
C GLU A 113 -1.53 -4.88 -25.91
N THR A 114 -2.27 -3.86 -26.36
CA THR A 114 -3.03 -2.97 -25.45
C THR A 114 -4.20 -3.69 -24.78
N VAL A 115 -4.86 -4.62 -25.47
CA VAL A 115 -5.93 -5.45 -24.90
C VAL A 115 -5.39 -6.38 -23.82
N ALA A 116 -4.23 -7.01 -24.05
CA ALA A 116 -3.57 -7.85 -23.05
C ALA A 116 -3.21 -7.05 -21.79
N ALA A 117 -2.58 -5.88 -21.95
CA ALA A 117 -2.25 -4.99 -20.84
C ALA A 117 -3.51 -4.49 -20.09
N GLN A 118 -4.58 -4.15 -20.82
CA GLN A 118 -5.84 -3.68 -20.23
C GLN A 118 -6.51 -4.75 -19.35
N LYS A 119 -6.42 -6.02 -19.76
CA LYS A 119 -6.91 -7.15 -18.95
C LYS A 119 -6.14 -7.27 -17.64
N GLU A 120 -4.81 -7.24 -17.68
CA GLU A 120 -3.97 -7.34 -16.47
C GLU A 120 -4.24 -6.16 -15.51
N VAL A 121 -4.31 -4.94 -16.02
CA VAL A 121 -4.66 -3.74 -15.24
C VAL A 121 -6.02 -3.87 -14.58
N THR A 122 -7.02 -4.36 -15.30
CA THR A 122 -8.39 -4.55 -14.76
C THR A 122 -8.41 -5.58 -13.64
N ILE A 123 -7.68 -6.69 -13.80
CA ILE A 123 -7.57 -7.74 -12.79
C ILE A 123 -6.91 -7.22 -11.52
N ILE A 124 -5.82 -6.46 -11.64
CA ILE A 124 -5.10 -5.91 -10.49
C ILE A 124 -5.94 -4.87 -9.77
N TRP A 125 -6.62 -3.98 -10.51
CA TRP A 125 -7.51 -2.99 -9.91
C TRP A 125 -8.61 -3.66 -9.08
N ALA A 126 -9.24 -4.73 -9.60
CA ALA A 126 -10.27 -5.47 -8.88
C ALA A 126 -9.74 -6.14 -7.61
N ALA A 127 -8.52 -6.70 -7.64
CA ALA A 127 -7.90 -7.28 -6.46
C ALA A 127 -7.54 -6.23 -5.40
N LEU A 128 -7.10 -5.05 -5.81
CA LEU A 128 -6.84 -3.93 -4.89
C LEU A 128 -8.14 -3.37 -4.30
N ASP A 129 -9.20 -3.26 -5.10
CA ASP A 129 -10.55 -2.88 -4.63
C ASP A 129 -11.06 -3.87 -3.58
N GLU A 130 -10.88 -5.16 -3.83
CA GLU A 130 -11.24 -6.17 -2.86
C GLU A 130 -10.40 -6.10 -1.58
N ALA A 131 -9.08 -5.88 -1.70
CA ALA A 131 -8.19 -5.71 -0.55
C ALA A 131 -8.64 -4.54 0.33
N GLU A 132 -8.94 -3.39 -0.28
CA GLU A 132 -9.43 -2.21 0.43
C GLU A 132 -10.73 -2.52 1.18
N ASN A 133 -11.73 -3.07 0.48
CA ASN A 133 -13.03 -3.39 1.08
C ASN A 133 -12.92 -4.40 2.23
N GLU A 134 -12.03 -5.40 2.11
CA GLU A 134 -11.79 -6.37 3.18
C GLU A 134 -11.10 -5.71 4.38
N LEU A 135 -10.06 -4.91 4.14
CA LEU A 135 -9.30 -4.19 5.17
C LEU A 135 -10.12 -3.10 5.88
N GLU A 136 -11.21 -2.60 5.31
CA GLU A 136 -12.06 -1.63 5.98
C GLU A 136 -12.99 -2.25 7.03
N LYS A 137 -13.20 -3.57 7.00
CA LYS A 137 -14.04 -4.25 7.98
C LYS A 137 -13.42 -4.15 9.38
N SER A 138 -14.26 -3.99 10.39
CA SER A 138 -13.83 -4.01 11.81
C SER A 138 -13.18 -5.33 12.20
N ALA A 139 -13.57 -6.43 11.55
CA ALA A 139 -12.97 -7.76 11.70
C ALA A 139 -12.73 -8.35 10.29
N PRO A 140 -11.58 -8.04 9.66
CA PRO A 140 -11.28 -8.53 8.33
C PRO A 140 -11.04 -10.04 8.33
N ASP A 141 -11.41 -10.71 7.25
CA ASP A 141 -11.10 -12.13 7.03
C ASP A 141 -9.63 -12.28 6.63
N LEU A 142 -8.82 -12.77 7.58
CA LEU A 142 -7.38 -12.99 7.39
C LEU A 142 -7.08 -14.00 6.29
N GLY A 143 -7.91 -15.03 6.14
CA GLY A 143 -7.80 -16.00 5.06
C GLY A 143 -8.04 -15.35 3.71
N ARG A 144 -9.02 -14.46 3.63
CA ARG A 144 -9.32 -13.68 2.42
C ARG A 144 -8.19 -12.71 2.08
N LEU A 145 -7.70 -11.92 3.04
CA LEU A 145 -6.58 -11.00 2.84
C LEU A 145 -5.33 -11.71 2.33
N ARG A 146 -5.04 -12.89 2.89
CA ARG A 146 -3.94 -13.72 2.42
C ARG A 146 -4.13 -14.16 0.97
N GLN A 147 -5.31 -14.66 0.61
CA GLN A 147 -5.62 -15.08 -0.77
C GLN A 147 -5.49 -13.91 -1.75
N ILE A 148 -5.96 -12.73 -1.38
CA ILE A 148 -5.83 -11.51 -2.19
C ILE A 148 -4.35 -11.14 -2.35
N GLY A 149 -3.56 -11.17 -1.27
CA GLY A 149 -2.13 -10.91 -1.34
C GLY A 149 -1.39 -11.90 -2.26
N GLU A 150 -1.67 -13.20 -2.15
CA GLU A 150 -1.11 -14.24 -3.03
C GLU A 150 -1.49 -14.02 -4.50
N PHE A 151 -2.73 -13.59 -4.74
CA PHE A 151 -3.21 -13.24 -6.07
C PHE A 151 -2.47 -12.02 -6.65
N ILE A 152 -2.32 -10.94 -5.89
CA ILE A 152 -1.60 -9.74 -6.31
C ILE A 152 -0.13 -10.07 -6.63
N LEU A 153 0.53 -10.89 -5.81
CA LEU A 153 1.89 -11.36 -6.10
C LEU A 153 1.99 -12.13 -7.42
N LYS A 154 1.00 -12.98 -7.71
CA LYS A 154 0.94 -13.73 -8.96
C LYS A 154 0.74 -12.78 -10.15
N ALA A 155 -0.17 -11.81 -10.04
CA ALA A 155 -0.42 -10.82 -11.08
C ALA A 155 0.81 -9.93 -11.33
N ALA A 156 1.49 -9.48 -10.27
CA ALA A 156 2.72 -8.69 -10.39
C ALA A 156 3.86 -9.47 -11.10
N LYS A 157 3.97 -10.78 -10.85
CA LYS A 157 4.92 -11.64 -11.59
C LYS A 157 4.54 -11.78 -13.06
N ALA A 158 3.23 -11.88 -13.37
CA ALA A 158 2.75 -11.95 -14.74
C ALA A 158 3.05 -10.67 -15.51
N ILE A 159 2.90 -9.49 -14.89
CA ILE A 159 3.35 -8.20 -15.46
C ILE A 159 4.83 -8.26 -15.82
N GLY A 160 5.69 -8.71 -14.90
CA GLY A 160 7.13 -8.79 -15.15
C GLY A 160 7.46 -9.71 -16.33
N ALA A 161 6.78 -10.86 -16.43
CA ALA A 161 6.94 -11.79 -17.56
C ALA A 161 6.47 -11.18 -18.89
N TYR A 162 5.33 -10.49 -18.90
CA TYR A 162 4.82 -9.78 -20.08
C TYR A 162 5.77 -8.66 -20.54
N CYS A 163 6.32 -7.88 -19.61
CA CYS A 163 7.28 -6.83 -19.95
C CYS A 163 8.59 -7.41 -20.51
N ALA A 164 9.04 -8.56 -19.99
CA ALA A 164 10.21 -9.27 -20.51
C ALA A 164 9.98 -9.76 -21.95
N SER A 165 8.80 -10.31 -22.27
CA SER A 165 8.50 -10.74 -23.64
C SER A 165 8.48 -9.58 -24.63
N LEU A 166 7.95 -8.41 -24.23
CA LEU A 166 8.00 -7.22 -25.08
C LEU A 166 9.43 -6.74 -25.37
N ALA A 167 10.34 -6.86 -24.40
CA ALA A 167 11.76 -6.53 -24.60
C ALA A 167 12.42 -7.50 -25.59
N ASP A 168 12.15 -8.80 -25.48
CA ASP A 168 12.65 -9.82 -26.40
C ASP A 168 12.15 -9.61 -27.83
N ASP A 169 10.88 -9.24 -28.01
CA ASP A 169 10.30 -8.97 -29.33
C ASP A 169 10.84 -7.67 -29.95
N ALA A 170 11.10 -6.63 -29.16
CA ALA A 170 11.74 -5.40 -29.63
C ALA A 170 13.18 -5.66 -30.13
N ILE A 171 13.93 -6.55 -29.46
CA ILE A 171 15.26 -6.99 -29.92
C ILE A 171 15.14 -7.76 -31.24
N ARG A 172 14.14 -8.64 -31.36
CA ARG A 172 13.94 -9.49 -32.54
C ARG A 172 13.52 -8.71 -33.79
N THR A 173 12.70 -7.67 -33.64
CA THR A 173 12.07 -6.95 -34.76
C THR A 173 12.80 -5.67 -35.17
N ALA A 174 13.82 -5.23 -34.41
CA ALA A 174 14.58 -3.99 -34.63
C ALA A 174 13.71 -2.71 -34.73
N ASN A 175 12.47 -2.73 -34.24
CA ASN A 175 11.52 -1.63 -34.36
C ASN A 175 11.48 -0.83 -33.05
N LYS A 176 12.06 0.38 -33.05
CA LYS A 176 12.36 1.18 -31.84
C LYS A 176 11.16 1.95 -31.25
N THR A 177 9.96 1.84 -31.81
CA THR A 177 8.84 2.72 -31.44
C THR A 177 7.52 1.96 -31.31
N VAL A 178 7.50 0.91 -30.50
CA VAL A 178 6.27 0.19 -30.17
C VAL A 178 5.61 0.87 -28.98
N VAL A 179 4.38 1.35 -29.13
CA VAL A 179 3.54 1.92 -28.06
C VAL A 179 3.41 0.94 -26.88
N GLY A 180 3.48 -0.37 -27.14
CA GLY A 180 3.61 -1.44 -26.14
C GLY A 180 4.80 -1.29 -25.20
N GLY A 181 5.93 -0.73 -25.63
CA GLY A 181 7.08 -0.45 -24.76
C GLY A 181 6.79 0.59 -23.68
N ALA A 182 6.06 1.66 -24.02
CA ALA A 182 5.66 2.69 -23.05
C ALA A 182 4.57 2.20 -22.07
N VAL A 183 3.71 1.28 -22.52
CA VAL A 183 2.73 0.60 -21.68
C VAL A 183 3.40 -0.40 -20.74
N GLY A 184 4.27 -1.27 -21.26
CA GLY A 184 5.05 -2.22 -20.48
C GLY A 184 5.92 -1.54 -19.43
N LEU A 185 6.62 -0.46 -19.78
CA LEU A 185 7.42 0.32 -18.82
C LEU A 185 6.58 0.91 -17.69
N ALA A 186 5.38 1.42 -18.01
CA ALA A 186 4.49 1.95 -16.99
C ALA A 186 3.97 0.84 -16.07
N LEU A 187 3.62 -0.33 -16.61
CA LEU A 187 3.24 -1.50 -15.80
C LEU A 187 4.39 -1.98 -14.89
N LEU A 188 5.60 -2.06 -15.44
CA LEU A 188 6.80 -2.48 -14.72
C LEU A 188 7.12 -1.54 -13.55
N ALA A 189 6.90 -0.24 -13.70
CA ALA A 189 7.11 0.75 -12.64
C ALA A 189 6.25 0.50 -11.38
N HIS A 190 5.13 -0.21 -11.51
CA HIS A 190 4.25 -0.54 -10.38
C HIS A 190 4.52 -1.93 -9.79
N GLN A 191 5.36 -2.76 -10.45
CA GLN A 191 5.58 -4.14 -10.05
C GLN A 191 6.12 -4.24 -8.62
N GLU A 192 7.13 -3.44 -8.28
CA GLU A 192 7.75 -3.47 -6.95
C GLU A 192 6.74 -3.16 -5.85
N ARG A 193 5.91 -2.13 -6.05
CA ARG A 193 4.89 -1.75 -5.06
C ARG A 193 3.78 -2.77 -4.93
N LEU A 194 3.33 -3.38 -6.04
CA LEU A 194 2.37 -4.49 -6.00
C LEU A 194 2.95 -5.70 -5.26
N VAL A 195 4.24 -6.01 -5.46
CA VAL A 195 4.93 -7.09 -4.74
C VAL A 195 5.02 -6.81 -3.24
N SER A 196 5.42 -5.59 -2.89
CA SER A 196 5.50 -5.15 -1.48
C SER A 196 4.13 -5.19 -0.81
N PHE A 197 3.09 -4.67 -1.48
CA PHE A 197 1.72 -4.66 -0.96
C PHE A 197 1.17 -6.08 -0.79
N GLY A 198 1.28 -6.94 -1.80
CA GLY A 198 0.82 -8.32 -1.71
C GLY A 198 1.54 -9.10 -0.60
N SER A 199 2.84 -8.84 -0.40
CA SER A 199 3.61 -9.43 0.70
C SER A 199 3.17 -8.89 2.07
N ALA A 200 2.92 -7.59 2.18
CA ALA A 200 2.45 -6.95 3.40
C ALA A 200 1.07 -7.48 3.84
N LEU A 201 0.13 -7.65 2.90
CA LEU A 201 -1.17 -8.30 3.17
C LEU A 201 -1.01 -9.71 3.77
N ILE A 202 -0.12 -10.52 3.19
CA ILE A 202 0.14 -11.88 3.67
C ILE A 202 0.76 -11.85 5.07
N GLN A 203 1.68 -10.92 5.35
CA GLN A 203 2.31 -10.81 6.67
C GLN A 203 1.32 -10.33 7.73
N PHE A 204 0.51 -9.33 7.42
CA PHE A 204 -0.55 -8.86 8.30
C PHE A 204 -1.51 -10.00 8.66
N ALA A 205 -1.99 -10.76 7.66
CA ALA A 205 -2.85 -11.91 7.88
C ALA A 205 -2.21 -13.00 8.75
N LYS A 206 -0.89 -13.23 8.62
CA LYS A 206 -0.14 -14.19 9.45
C LYS A 206 0.05 -13.71 10.88
N SER A 207 0.37 -12.43 11.06
CA SER A 207 0.63 -11.83 12.38
C SER A 207 -0.59 -11.92 13.32
N LEU A 208 -1.79 -11.95 12.74
CA LEU A 208 -3.06 -12.04 13.46
C LEU A 208 -3.60 -13.47 13.60
N GLY A 209 -3.11 -14.41 12.78
CA GLY A 209 -3.53 -15.82 12.79
C GLY A 209 -2.58 -16.76 13.54
N ALA A 210 -1.48 -16.26 14.10
CA ALA A 210 -0.60 -17.04 14.97
C ALA A 210 -1.26 -17.20 16.36
N PRO A 211 -1.25 -18.42 16.95
CA PRO A 211 -1.75 -18.64 18.31
C PRO A 211 -0.97 -17.86 19.37
#